data_AF-A0A421K6S8-F1
#
_entry.id   AF-A0A421K6S8-F1
#
_cell.length_a   1.000
_cell.length_b   1.000
_cell.length_c   1.000
_cell.angle_alpha   90.00
_cell.angle_beta   90.00
_cell.angle_gamma   90.00
#
_symmetry.space_group_name_H-M   'P 1'
#
loop_
_entity.id
_entity.type
_entity.pdbx_description
1 polymer ?
#
loop_
_entity_poly.entity_id
_entity_poly.type
_entity_poly.pdbx_seq_one_letter_code
_entity_poly.pdbx_strand_id
1 'polypeptide(L)'
;MNFKVPTLYKRLLAFVAVIGPIFWLVFTEDGQRRTDTVVLTLWGEDEIKLNLQALDNQVTEEEFMKVFPDIEWQCQDQVNPFGNRLCASKIGVFNGIPAHYVTVFFHDKWVNGVKVGYRKKYHTQLKTQLWQQMGSPIPEGTDQPQVKRGPDSVLHWSTNTGHVILKEELAENEEPSLMWLPFSMLPNSSS
;
A
#
# COMPACT_ATOMS: atom_id res chain seq x y z
N MET A 1 -29.45 -23.29 38.39
CA MET A 1 -28.35 -22.59 39.09
C MET A 1 -28.46 -21.10 38.83
N ASN A 2 -28.66 -20.30 39.87
CA ASN A 2 -28.88 -18.85 39.76
C ASN A 2 -27.55 -18.14 40.04
N PHE A 3 -26.75 -17.90 39.01
CA PHE A 3 -25.46 -17.21 39.14
C PHE A 3 -25.71 -15.73 39.45
N LYS A 4 -25.81 -15.38 40.75
CA LYS A 4 -25.79 -13.99 41.21
C LYS A 4 -24.37 -13.45 41.07
N VAL A 5 -24.08 -12.88 39.91
CA VAL A 5 -22.83 -12.15 39.65
C VAL A 5 -22.74 -10.97 40.64
N PRO A 6 -21.69 -10.88 41.47
CA PRO A 6 -21.52 -9.78 42.40
C PRO A 6 -21.56 -8.43 41.68
N THR A 7 -22.17 -7.41 42.29
CA THR A 7 -22.30 -6.06 41.71
C THR A 7 -20.96 -5.45 41.31
N LEU A 8 -19.89 -5.76 42.06
CA LEU A 8 -18.51 -5.39 41.76
C LEU A 8 -18.04 -6.00 40.42
N TYR A 9 -18.37 -7.26 40.17
CA TYR A 9 -18.01 -7.98 38.96
C TYR A 9 -18.78 -7.42 37.74
N LYS A 10 -20.06 -7.06 37.90
CA LYS A 10 -20.84 -6.36 36.85
C LYS A 10 -20.22 -5.01 36.49
N ARG A 11 -19.77 -4.23 37.49
CA ARG A 11 -19.11 -2.94 37.25
C ARG A 11 -17.78 -3.11 36.54
N LEU A 12 -16.98 -4.10 36.93
CA LEU A 12 -15.69 -4.39 36.31
C LEU A 12 -15.86 -4.86 34.87
N LEU A 13 -16.85 -5.72 34.60
CA LEU A 13 -17.22 -6.13 33.24
C LEU A 13 -17.69 -4.95 32.38
N ALA A 14 -18.52 -4.07 32.91
CA ALA A 14 -18.94 -2.86 32.20
C ALA A 14 -17.75 -1.93 31.91
N PHE A 15 -16.82 -1.80 32.87
CA PHE A 15 -15.61 -1.00 32.71
C PHE A 15 -14.70 -1.58 31.62
N VAL A 16 -14.47 -2.90 31.63
CA VAL A 16 -13.71 -3.59 30.58
C VAL A 16 -14.42 -3.52 29.23
N ALA A 17 -15.75 -3.61 29.19
CA ALA A 17 -16.52 -3.52 27.95
C ALA A 17 -16.43 -2.12 27.31
N VAL A 18 -16.27 -1.06 28.10
CA VAL A 18 -16.14 0.31 27.59
C VAL A 18 -14.68 0.69 27.33
N ILE A 19 -13.78 0.41 28.28
CA ILE A 19 -12.37 0.82 28.19
C ILE A 19 -11.56 -0.14 27.34
N GLY A 20 -11.87 -1.43 27.33
CA GLY A 20 -11.16 -2.43 26.55
C GLY A 20 -11.03 -2.07 25.06
N PRO A 21 -12.13 -1.72 24.36
CA PRO A 21 -12.07 -1.28 22.97
C PRO A 21 -11.25 -0.01 22.76
N ILE A 22 -11.37 0.99 23.65
CA ILE A 22 -10.62 2.26 23.55
C ILE A 22 -9.12 2.01 23.76
N PHE A 23 -8.78 1.20 24.78
CA PHE A 23 -7.40 0.80 25.05
C PHE A 23 -6.81 0.05 23.86
N TRP A 24 -7.58 -0.87 23.26
CA TRP A 24 -7.16 -1.58 22.06
C TRP A 24 -6.91 -0.63 20.89
N LEU A 25 -7.81 0.34 20.64
CA LEU A 25 -7.65 1.34 19.58
C LEU A 25 -6.41 2.23 19.76
N VAL A 26 -6.07 2.59 21.00
CA VAL A 26 -4.96 3.53 21.28
C VAL A 26 -3.60 2.81 21.37
N PHE A 27 -3.56 1.61 21.95
CA PHE A 27 -2.29 0.95 22.31
C PHE A 27 -1.90 -0.22 21.40
N THR A 28 -2.71 -0.59 20.41
CA THR A 28 -2.33 -1.60 19.41
C THR A 28 -2.03 -0.97 18.07
N GLU A 29 -1.06 -1.52 17.33
CA GLU A 29 -0.72 -1.06 15.98
C GLU A 29 -1.93 -1.10 15.03
N ASP A 30 -2.74 -2.16 15.14
CA ASP A 30 -3.99 -2.28 14.36
C ASP A 30 -5.02 -1.23 14.76
N GLY A 31 -5.16 -0.96 16.06
CA GLY A 31 -6.05 0.07 16.59
C GLY A 31 -5.67 1.47 16.09
N GLN A 32 -4.39 1.80 16.14
CA GLN A 32 -3.86 3.08 15.66
C GLN A 32 -4.03 3.22 14.16
N ARG A 33 -3.80 2.15 13.37
CA ARG A 33 -4.09 2.15 11.94
C ARG A 33 -5.57 2.43 11.67
N ARG A 34 -6.48 1.71 12.32
CA ARG A 34 -7.94 1.89 12.13
C ARG A 34 -8.36 3.31 12.52
N THR A 35 -7.81 3.84 13.60
CA THR A 35 -8.09 5.21 14.06
C THR A 35 -7.55 6.22 13.04
N ASP A 36 -6.30 6.09 12.61
CA ASP A 36 -5.71 7.01 11.63
C ASP A 36 -6.44 6.92 10.28
N THR A 37 -6.73 5.72 9.77
CA THR A 37 -7.56 5.53 8.56
C THR A 37 -8.91 6.21 8.71
N VAL A 38 -9.64 5.96 9.79
CA VAL A 38 -10.95 6.57 10.04
C VAL A 38 -10.84 8.08 10.17
N VAL A 39 -9.81 8.59 10.84
CA VAL A 39 -9.57 10.04 10.97
C VAL A 39 -9.28 10.67 9.61
N LEU A 40 -8.46 10.05 8.77
CA LEU A 40 -8.16 10.55 7.42
C LEU A 40 -9.39 10.51 6.52
N THR A 41 -10.18 9.42 6.56
CA THR A 41 -11.44 9.33 5.83
C THR A 41 -12.49 10.33 6.36
N LEU A 42 -12.56 10.55 7.67
CA LEU A 42 -13.44 11.58 8.28
C LEU A 42 -12.96 13.00 7.98
N TRP A 43 -11.67 13.19 7.74
CA TRP A 43 -11.10 14.45 7.22
C TRP A 43 -11.23 14.58 5.70
N GLY A 44 -11.88 13.63 5.02
CA GLY A 44 -12.20 13.70 3.61
C GLY A 44 -11.04 13.32 2.69
N GLU A 45 -10.03 12.59 3.16
CA GLU A 45 -9.00 12.03 2.29
C GLU A 45 -9.46 10.71 1.66
N ASP A 46 -9.34 10.61 0.33
CA ASP A 46 -9.83 9.45 -0.44
C ASP A 46 -9.05 8.17 -0.13
N GLU A 47 -9.76 7.04 -0.12
CA GLU A 47 -9.17 5.70 -0.04
C GLU A 47 -9.11 5.09 -1.45
N ILE A 48 -7.92 4.61 -1.84
CA ILE A 48 -7.75 3.79 -3.03
C ILE A 48 -7.53 2.32 -2.65
N LYS A 49 -8.32 1.43 -3.27
CA LYS A 49 -8.19 -0.03 -3.13
C LYS A 49 -7.70 -0.63 -4.44
N LEU A 50 -6.41 -0.92 -4.52
CA LEU A 50 -5.82 -1.56 -5.70
C LEU A 50 -5.59 -3.04 -5.43
N ASN A 51 -6.13 -3.88 -6.31
CA ASN A 51 -5.72 -5.28 -6.35
C ASN A 51 -4.39 -5.39 -7.11
N LEU A 52 -3.27 -5.37 -6.38
CA LEU A 52 -1.93 -5.43 -6.97
C LEU A 52 -1.70 -6.66 -7.85
N GLN A 53 -2.34 -7.80 -7.55
CA GLN A 53 -2.21 -9.00 -8.38
C GLN A 53 -2.93 -8.89 -9.74
N ALA A 54 -3.93 -8.03 -9.84
CA ALA A 54 -4.79 -7.87 -11.00
C ALA A 54 -4.61 -6.53 -11.73
N LEU A 55 -3.65 -5.69 -11.31
CA LEU A 55 -3.21 -4.56 -12.13
C LEU A 55 -2.73 -5.09 -13.48
N ASP A 56 -2.94 -4.35 -14.56
CA ASP A 56 -2.61 -4.81 -15.91
C ASP A 56 -2.30 -3.61 -16.80
N ASN A 57 -1.42 -3.81 -17.79
CA ASN A 57 -1.10 -2.82 -18.81
C ASN A 57 -2.08 -2.83 -19.99
N GLN A 58 -3.18 -3.56 -19.88
CA GLN A 58 -4.30 -3.55 -20.81
C GLN A 58 -5.49 -2.70 -20.30
N VAL A 59 -5.27 -1.92 -19.24
CA VAL A 59 -6.27 -0.98 -18.72
C VAL A 59 -5.98 0.41 -19.29
N THR A 60 -6.99 1.06 -19.85
CA THR A 60 -6.87 2.43 -20.34
C THR A 60 -7.00 3.46 -19.21
N GLU A 61 -6.55 4.70 -19.44
CA GLU A 61 -6.77 5.82 -18.52
C GLU A 61 -8.26 5.99 -18.13
N GLU A 62 -9.16 5.98 -19.12
CA GLU A 62 -10.60 6.14 -18.90
C GLU A 62 -11.17 5.00 -18.04
N GLU A 63 -10.77 3.75 -18.33
CA GLU A 63 -11.20 2.59 -17.55
C GLU A 63 -10.67 2.65 -16.12
N PHE A 64 -9.40 3.03 -15.94
CA PHE A 64 -8.80 3.14 -14.62
C PHE A 64 -9.52 4.20 -13.77
N MET A 65 -9.77 5.38 -14.33
CA MET A 65 -10.47 6.47 -13.64
C MET A 65 -11.92 6.11 -13.33
N LYS A 66 -12.58 5.34 -14.19
CA LYS A 66 -13.95 4.87 -13.96
C LYS A 66 -14.05 3.93 -12.75
N VAL A 67 -12.98 3.20 -12.42
CA VAL A 67 -12.93 2.36 -11.20
C VAL A 67 -12.80 3.20 -9.94
N PHE A 68 -12.21 4.40 -10.04
CA PHE A 68 -12.00 5.33 -8.93
C PHE A 68 -12.64 6.70 -9.19
N PRO A 69 -13.98 6.76 -9.34
CA PRO A 69 -14.69 7.97 -9.76
C PRO A 69 -14.68 9.09 -8.71
N ASP A 70 -14.47 8.72 -7.44
CA ASP A 70 -14.46 9.66 -6.32
C ASP A 70 -13.11 10.35 -6.15
N ILE A 71 -12.05 9.85 -6.81
CA ILE A 71 -10.70 10.42 -6.73
C ILE A 71 -10.58 11.55 -7.76
N GLU A 72 -10.22 12.75 -7.30
CA GLU A 72 -9.89 13.87 -8.19
C GLU A 72 -8.49 13.68 -8.80
N TRP A 73 -8.43 13.38 -10.09
CA TRP A 73 -7.17 13.14 -10.81
C TRP A 73 -6.61 14.42 -11.44
N GLN A 74 -5.32 14.70 -11.20
CA GLN A 74 -4.56 15.74 -11.86
C GLN A 74 -3.63 15.10 -12.88
N CYS A 75 -3.96 15.28 -14.16
CA CYS A 75 -3.22 14.65 -15.26
C CYS A 75 -2.37 15.65 -16.02
N GLN A 76 -1.18 15.22 -16.41
CA GLN A 76 -0.25 15.99 -17.23
C GLN A 76 0.46 15.10 -18.24
N ASP A 77 0.66 15.64 -19.43
CA ASP A 77 1.54 15.02 -20.43
C ASP A 77 2.98 15.34 -20.05
N GLN A 78 3.73 14.29 -19.70
CA GLN A 78 5.12 14.40 -19.27
C GLN A 78 5.86 13.13 -19.65
N VAL A 79 6.83 13.26 -20.55
CA VAL A 79 7.74 12.17 -20.90
C VAL A 79 8.66 11.87 -19.71
N ASN A 80 8.62 10.63 -19.26
CA ASN A 80 9.42 10.11 -18.16
C ASN A 80 9.74 8.61 -18.43
N PRO A 81 10.61 7.96 -17.64
CA PRO A 81 10.96 6.55 -17.86
C PRO A 81 9.76 5.58 -17.82
N PHE A 82 8.65 5.98 -17.19
CA PHE A 82 7.46 5.16 -17.02
C PHE A 82 6.38 5.42 -18.08
N GLY A 83 6.52 6.45 -18.93
CA GLY A 83 5.49 6.80 -19.90
C GLY A 83 5.57 8.22 -20.47
N ASN A 84 4.57 8.58 -21.25
CA ASN A 84 4.40 9.92 -21.83
C ASN A 84 3.31 10.75 -21.13
N ARG A 85 2.57 10.14 -20.21
CA ARG A 85 1.51 10.79 -19.44
C ARG A 85 1.46 10.25 -18.02
N LEU A 86 1.08 11.09 -17.07
CA LEU A 86 0.82 10.68 -15.69
C LEU A 86 -0.41 11.37 -15.14
N CYS A 87 -1.11 10.67 -14.25
CA CYS A 87 -2.19 11.21 -13.44
C CYS A 87 -1.87 10.96 -11.98
N ALA A 88 -1.92 12.02 -11.16
CA ALA A 88 -1.65 11.94 -9.75
C ALA A 88 -2.85 12.46 -8.95
N SER A 89 -3.04 11.91 -7.75
CA SER A 89 -4.00 12.43 -6.79
C SER A 89 -3.47 12.29 -5.37
N LYS A 90 -3.93 13.17 -4.49
CA LYS A 90 -3.71 13.05 -3.05
C LYS A 90 -4.71 12.04 -2.52
N ILE A 91 -4.22 11.10 -1.71
CA ILE A 91 -5.05 10.08 -1.06
C ILE A 91 -4.65 9.99 0.40
N GLY A 92 -5.59 9.56 1.23
CA GLY A 92 -5.31 9.33 2.65
C GLY A 92 -4.96 7.89 2.96
N VAL A 93 -5.47 6.95 2.14
CA VAL A 93 -5.39 5.53 2.44
C VAL A 93 -5.19 4.71 1.16
N PHE A 94 -4.26 3.77 1.20
CA PHE A 94 -4.02 2.76 0.18
C PHE A 94 -4.19 1.37 0.77
N ASN A 95 -5.17 0.60 0.34
CA ASN A 95 -5.41 -0.77 0.84
C ASN A 95 -5.41 -0.87 2.39
N GLY A 96 -6.01 0.11 3.07
CA GLY A 96 -6.01 0.23 4.53
C GLY A 96 -4.71 0.73 5.17
N ILE A 97 -3.68 1.08 4.40
CA ILE A 97 -2.43 1.69 4.88
C ILE A 97 -2.46 3.19 4.64
N PRO A 98 -2.22 4.04 5.66
CA PRO A 98 -2.20 5.48 5.44
C PRO A 98 -1.15 5.93 4.42
N ALA A 99 -1.59 6.78 3.51
CA ALA A 99 -0.84 7.25 2.36
C ALA A 99 -0.83 8.78 2.25
N HIS A 100 -0.13 9.26 1.22
CA HIS A 100 -0.07 10.68 0.85
C HIS A 100 -0.60 10.90 -0.57
N TYR A 101 -0.23 10.04 -1.51
CA TYR A 101 -0.59 10.19 -2.91
C TYR A 101 -0.51 8.87 -3.67
N VAL A 102 -1.18 8.85 -4.83
CA VAL A 102 -1.02 7.84 -5.87
C VAL A 102 -0.70 8.53 -7.18
N THR A 103 0.18 7.93 -7.97
CA THR A 103 0.49 8.32 -9.34
C THR A 103 0.34 7.12 -10.25
N VAL A 104 -0.39 7.30 -11.33
CA VAL A 104 -0.53 6.31 -12.40
C VAL A 104 0.19 6.85 -13.62
N PHE A 105 1.10 6.06 -14.15
CA PHE A 105 1.85 6.36 -15.36
C PHE A 105 1.19 5.67 -16.54
N PHE A 106 1.13 6.36 -17.67
CA PHE A 106 0.55 5.87 -18.90
C PHE A 106 1.57 5.95 -20.03
N HIS A 107 1.63 4.90 -20.84
CA HIS A 107 2.28 4.93 -22.14
C HIS A 107 1.19 4.91 -23.19
N ASP A 108 1.11 5.99 -23.95
CA ASP A 108 -0.02 6.36 -24.78
C ASP A 108 -1.31 6.46 -23.96
N LYS A 109 -2.14 5.41 -24.00
CA LYS A 109 -3.42 5.35 -23.28
C LYS A 109 -3.46 4.27 -22.22
N TRP A 110 -2.43 3.44 -22.12
CA TRP A 110 -2.43 2.23 -21.32
C TRP A 110 -1.65 2.42 -20.03
N VAL A 111 -2.18 1.88 -18.93
CA VAL A 111 -1.49 1.88 -17.64
C VAL A 111 -0.11 1.22 -17.82
N ASN A 112 0.92 1.93 -17.40
CA ASN A 112 2.30 1.48 -17.54
C ASN A 112 3.07 1.55 -16.20
N GLY A 113 2.43 2.01 -15.14
CA GLY A 113 2.99 1.91 -13.80
C GLY A 113 2.09 2.56 -12.77
N VAL A 114 2.22 2.14 -11.51
CA VAL A 114 1.50 2.75 -10.40
C VAL A 114 2.48 2.96 -9.24
N LYS A 115 2.62 4.20 -8.79
CA LYS A 115 3.38 4.57 -7.60
C LYS A 115 2.42 5.00 -6.49
N VAL A 116 2.61 4.46 -5.30
CA VAL A 116 1.91 4.91 -4.09
C VAL A 116 2.94 5.45 -3.11
N GLY A 117 2.83 6.73 -2.76
CA GLY A 117 3.58 7.33 -1.67
C GLY A 117 2.86 7.10 -0.34
N TYR A 118 3.43 6.27 0.53
CA TYR A 118 2.82 5.93 1.82
C TYR A 118 3.50 6.65 2.99
N ARG A 119 2.93 6.62 4.20
CA ARG A 119 3.59 7.24 5.36
C ARG A 119 4.68 6.32 5.92
N LYS A 120 5.90 6.82 6.07
CA LYS A 120 7.10 6.06 6.49
C LYS A 120 6.87 5.14 7.70
N LYS A 121 6.10 5.61 8.71
CA LYS A 121 5.80 4.84 9.92
C LYS A 121 5.11 3.49 9.67
N TYR A 122 4.48 3.30 8.50
CA TYR A 122 3.80 2.05 8.13
C TYR A 122 4.63 1.14 7.22
N HIS A 123 5.91 1.43 6.99
CA HIS A 123 6.75 0.64 6.08
C HIS A 123 6.78 -0.85 6.44
N THR A 124 7.08 -1.17 7.70
CA THR A 124 7.11 -2.56 8.20
C THR A 124 5.74 -3.24 8.06
N GLN A 125 4.66 -2.50 8.33
CA GLN A 125 3.31 -3.03 8.22
C GLN A 125 2.93 -3.32 6.77
N LEU A 126 3.24 -2.41 5.84
CA LEU A 126 3.04 -2.62 4.41
C LEU A 126 3.80 -3.85 3.93
N LYS A 127 5.08 -3.99 4.32
CA LYS A 127 5.89 -5.18 4.00
C LYS A 127 5.23 -6.47 4.49
N THR A 128 4.74 -6.50 5.73
CA THR A 128 4.01 -7.66 6.28
C THR A 128 2.72 -7.93 5.51
N GLN A 129 1.96 -6.89 5.14
CA GLN A 129 0.73 -7.04 4.37
C GLN A 129 1.01 -7.61 2.97
N LEU A 130 2.04 -7.14 2.27
CA LEU A 130 2.46 -7.68 0.98
C LEU A 130 2.89 -9.14 1.10
N TRP A 131 3.62 -9.50 2.16
CA TRP A 131 4.01 -10.88 2.43
C TRP A 131 2.78 -11.79 2.63
N GLN A 132 1.78 -11.32 3.37
CA GLN A 132 0.54 -12.08 3.59
C GLN A 132 -0.29 -12.23 2.31
N GLN A 133 -0.28 -11.22 1.44
CA GLN A 133 -1.09 -11.18 0.22
C GLN A 133 -0.44 -11.90 -0.97
N MET A 134 0.88 -11.83 -1.09
CA MET A 134 1.63 -12.29 -2.27
C MET A 134 2.66 -13.38 -1.95
N GLY A 135 2.84 -13.72 -0.68
CA GLY A 135 3.86 -14.65 -0.22
C GLY A 135 5.25 -14.01 -0.10
N SER A 136 6.27 -14.86 -0.07
CA SER A 136 7.66 -14.42 0.01
C SER A 136 8.05 -13.61 -1.24
N PRO A 137 8.82 -12.52 -1.10
CA PRO A 137 9.41 -11.82 -2.23
C PRO A 137 10.35 -12.77 -2.97
N ILE A 138 10.51 -12.53 -4.27
CA ILE A 138 11.42 -13.30 -5.11
C ILE A 138 12.84 -13.02 -4.61
N PRO A 139 13.64 -14.07 -4.33
CA PRO A 139 15.03 -13.87 -3.93
C PRO A 139 15.80 -13.21 -5.07
N GLU A 140 16.52 -12.13 -4.77
CA GLU A 140 17.47 -11.54 -5.72
C GLU A 140 18.55 -12.58 -6.07
N GLY A 141 18.51 -13.08 -7.32
CA GLY A 141 19.56 -13.83 -8.00
C GLY A 141 20.25 -14.97 -7.22
N THR A 142 19.86 -16.21 -7.48
CA THR A 142 20.63 -17.39 -7.03
C THR A 142 21.98 -17.59 -7.74
N ASP A 143 22.32 -16.77 -8.75
CA ASP A 143 23.49 -16.96 -9.63
C ASP A 143 24.41 -15.72 -9.78
N GLN A 144 24.34 -14.73 -8.89
CA GLN A 144 25.31 -13.64 -8.89
C GLN A 144 25.95 -13.46 -7.50
N PRO A 145 27.29 -13.28 -7.43
CA PRO A 145 27.99 -13.17 -6.16
C PRO A 145 27.56 -11.91 -5.44
N GLN A 146 26.67 -12.08 -4.46
CA GLN A 146 26.45 -11.16 -3.35
C GLN A 146 26.23 -9.71 -3.80
N VAL A 147 25.10 -9.42 -4.45
CA VAL A 147 24.51 -8.10 -4.29
C VAL A 147 24.25 -7.96 -2.79
N LYS A 148 25.10 -7.20 -2.11
CA LYS A 148 25.00 -6.99 -0.66
C LYS A 148 23.61 -6.42 -0.39
N ARG A 149 22.79 -7.11 0.41
CA ARG A 149 21.67 -6.46 1.11
C ARG A 149 22.24 -5.23 1.80
N GLY A 150 21.79 -4.07 1.35
CA GLY A 150 22.29 -2.76 1.73
C GLY A 150 21.15 -1.75 1.58
N PRO A 151 21.38 -0.47 1.84
CA PRO A 151 20.34 0.57 1.76
C PRO A 151 19.68 0.68 0.37
N ASP A 152 20.27 0.05 -0.65
CA ASP A 152 19.73 0.01 -2.00
C ASP A 152 18.87 -1.22 -2.31
N SER A 153 18.78 -2.23 -1.41
CA SER A 153 18.06 -3.47 -1.70
C SER A 153 16.55 -3.26 -1.82
N VAL A 154 15.97 -3.97 -2.78
CA VAL A 154 14.54 -3.90 -3.07
C VAL A 154 13.92 -5.28 -2.98
N LEU A 155 12.77 -5.34 -2.32
CA LEU A 155 11.89 -6.50 -2.36
C LEU A 155 11.03 -6.40 -3.61
N HIS A 156 10.94 -7.51 -4.34
CA HIS A 156 10.07 -7.59 -5.50
C HIS A 156 9.19 -8.85 -5.44
N TRP A 157 7.94 -8.70 -5.86
CA TRP A 157 6.96 -9.77 -5.99
C TRP A 157 6.47 -9.83 -7.43
N SER A 158 6.22 -11.03 -7.94
CA SER A 158 5.53 -11.20 -9.23
C SER A 158 4.02 -11.13 -9.03
N THR A 159 3.35 -10.50 -9.98
CA THR A 159 1.89 -10.45 -10.13
C THR A 159 1.51 -11.20 -11.40
N ASN A 160 0.24 -11.15 -11.83
CA ASN A 160 -0.15 -11.83 -13.07
C ASN A 160 0.45 -11.19 -14.33
N THR A 161 0.83 -9.91 -14.27
CA THR A 161 1.12 -9.06 -15.44
C THR A 161 2.34 -8.15 -15.23
N GLY A 162 2.95 -8.18 -14.05
CA GLY A 162 4.03 -7.27 -13.67
C GLY A 162 4.65 -7.58 -12.31
N HIS A 163 5.36 -6.61 -11.76
CA HIS A 163 6.06 -6.70 -10.49
C HIS A 163 5.62 -5.61 -9.52
N VAL A 164 5.49 -5.97 -8.25
CA VAL A 164 5.42 -5.01 -7.14
C VAL A 164 6.82 -4.88 -6.57
N ILE A 165 7.29 -3.65 -6.38
CA ILE A 165 8.62 -3.30 -5.89
C ILE A 165 8.47 -2.41 -4.66
N LEU A 166 9.21 -2.74 -3.61
CA LEU A 166 9.28 -2.00 -2.35
C LEU A 166 10.73 -2.02 -1.84
N LYS A 167 11.23 -0.92 -1.30
CA LYS A 167 12.52 -0.93 -0.58
C LYS A 167 12.50 -1.92 0.59
N GLU A 168 13.61 -2.63 0.82
CA GLU A 168 13.70 -3.57 1.95
C GLU A 168 13.76 -2.82 3.29
N GLU A 169 14.53 -1.74 3.30
CA GLU A 169 14.68 -0.75 4.38
C GLU A 169 14.68 0.66 3.78
N LEU A 170 14.16 1.64 4.51
CA LEU A 170 14.12 3.04 4.08
C LEU A 170 15.22 3.86 4.76
N ALA A 171 16.02 4.60 3.98
CA ALA A 171 16.94 5.58 4.55
C ALA A 171 16.19 6.75 5.23
N GLU A 172 16.90 7.56 6.02
CA GLU A 172 16.27 8.63 6.83
C GLU A 172 15.47 9.62 5.98
N ASN A 173 16.05 10.07 4.86
CA ASN A 173 15.48 11.06 3.95
C ASN A 173 14.90 10.45 2.67
N GLU A 174 14.71 9.14 2.63
CA GLU A 174 14.15 8.47 1.47
C GLU A 174 12.64 8.55 1.44
N GLU A 175 12.09 8.72 0.24
CA GLU A 175 10.65 8.75 0.04
C GLU A 175 10.07 7.33 0.17
N PRO A 176 9.20 7.07 1.17
CA PRO A 176 8.45 5.81 1.27
C PRO A 176 7.51 5.64 0.08
N SER A 177 7.87 4.74 -0.85
CA SER A 177 7.05 4.46 -2.01
C SER A 177 6.98 2.97 -2.35
N LEU A 178 5.80 2.56 -2.82
CA LEU A 178 5.53 1.27 -3.42
C LEU A 178 5.31 1.49 -4.91
N MET A 179 5.90 0.66 -5.74
CA MET A 179 5.77 0.73 -7.19
C MET A 179 5.20 -0.59 -7.73
N TRP A 180 4.27 -0.51 -8.67
CA TRP A 180 3.91 -1.62 -9.54
C TRP A 180 4.31 -1.26 -10.97
N LEU A 181 4.96 -2.18 -11.68
CA LEU A 181 5.38 -2.03 -13.07
C LEU A 181 4.99 -3.27 -13.88
N PRO A 182 4.53 -3.15 -15.13
CA PRO A 182 4.24 -4.32 -15.97
C PRO A 182 5.53 -5.04 -16.39
N PHE A 183 5.42 -6.33 -16.76
CA PHE A 183 6.58 -7.12 -17.20
C PHE A 183 7.31 -6.50 -18.39
N SER A 184 6.58 -5.82 -19.28
CA SER A 184 7.14 -5.13 -20.44
C SER A 184 8.11 -3.99 -20.08
N MET A 185 8.09 -3.52 -18.83
CA MET A 185 8.90 -2.39 -18.40
C MET A 185 10.20 -2.79 -17.70
N LEU A 186 10.31 -4.04 -17.25
CA LEU A 186 11.57 -4.55 -16.74
C LEU A 186 12.33 -5.23 -17.87
N PRO A 187 13.64 -4.95 -18.06
CA PRO A 187 14.42 -5.70 -19.01
C PRO A 187 14.36 -7.18 -18.62
N ASN A 188 13.97 -8.04 -19.56
CA ASN A 188 13.97 -9.49 -19.37
C ASN A 188 15.30 -9.91 -18.73
N SER A 189 15.29 -10.33 -17.47
CA SER A 189 16.39 -11.09 -16.89
C SER A 189 16.31 -12.52 -17.43
N SER A 190 16.43 -12.68 -18.75
CA SER A 190 16.57 -13.97 -19.41
C SER A 190 17.91 -13.97 -20.14
N SER A 191 18.94 -14.44 -19.46
CA SER A 191 20.15 -15.00 -20.05
C SER A 191 20.69 -16.06 -19.10
#